data_AF-A0A3B3ZS00-F1
#
_entry.id   AF-A0A3B3ZS00-F1
#
_cell.length_a   1.000
_cell.length_b   1.000
_cell.length_c   1.000
_cell.angle_alpha   90.00
_cell.angle_beta   90.00
_cell.angle_gamma   90.00
#
_symmetry.space_group_name_H-M   'P 1'
#
loop_
_entity.id
_entity.type
_entity.pdbx_description
1 polymer ?
#
loop_
_entity_poly.entity_id
_entity_poly.type
_entity_poly.pdbx_seq_one_letter_code
_entity_poly.pdbx_strand_id
1 'polypeptide(L)'
;MAECEDLSPELKEVQEAVEKGGLPLAAARAQKALVEFENTKLAIAITGETGSGKSSLVNAIRGIDHTHDKAAPVGVVETTMEPTKYTYPNNPNIEIWDLPGIGTTKFRAAEYVKKMEFKRYDFFIIVSNNRFKENDTKLAQEIQKMKKHFYFIRSKIDSDLGAAEKSQRNFNKDQTLQTIKDDCIKKLVELEVECPKVFLVSAFELHLYDFPTFYKTLEKELPEKQRDALLLVLPNVSPDIINKKKKKLHQIIVLKALISGAGGAIPIPGLSGLIDVGLIVSFAILCQKSVFLTSEGLQNLSRLSAVPLEELKRGLKSPLAGIKITHDVIMKVLTTSAVYIGLVAIEELFKWVPILLGSVVGVTLSLATTYKALKYILDSLIDDAQTVFTRAKKTDFGLECLIMFELFHIS
;
A
#
# COMPACT_ATOMS: atom_id res chain seq x y z
N MET A 1 9.14 25.28 12.52
CA MET A 1 10.44 24.65 12.19
C MET A 1 10.13 23.57 11.18
N ALA A 2 10.50 23.78 9.91
CA ALA A 2 10.24 22.80 8.86
C ALA A 2 11.11 21.57 9.13
N GLU A 3 10.48 20.41 9.31
CA GLU A 3 11.19 19.13 9.25
C GLU A 3 11.89 19.06 7.90
N CYS A 4 13.21 19.10 7.92
CA CYS A 4 14.03 18.74 6.78
C CYS A 4 13.82 17.24 6.58
N GLU A 5 12.73 16.87 5.90
CA GLU A 5 12.52 15.52 5.43
C GLU A 5 13.71 15.14 4.56
N ASP A 6 14.39 14.02 4.86
CA ASP A 6 15.46 13.51 4.01
C ASP A 6 14.91 13.35 2.58
N LEU A 7 15.37 14.20 1.65
CA LEU A 7 14.96 14.17 0.25
C LEU A 7 15.29 12.79 -0.32
N SER A 8 14.36 12.20 -1.08
CA SER A 8 14.68 10.96 -1.79
C SER A 8 15.87 11.18 -2.72
N PRO A 9 16.68 10.14 -3.01
CA PRO A 9 17.81 10.27 -3.93
C PRO A 9 17.41 10.87 -5.28
N GLU A 10 16.21 10.55 -5.80
CA GLU A 10 15.73 11.14 -7.05
C GLU A 10 15.51 12.65 -6.94
N LEU A 11 14.98 13.12 -5.81
CA LEU A 11 14.79 14.54 -5.57
C LEU A 11 16.10 15.30 -5.38
N LYS A 12 17.13 14.66 -4.80
CA LYS A 12 18.49 15.21 -4.72
C LYS A 12 19.10 15.36 -6.12
N GLU A 13 19.01 14.33 -6.97
CA GLU A 13 19.48 14.42 -8.37
C GLU A 13 18.76 15.52 -9.16
N VAL A 14 17.46 15.66 -8.97
CA VAL A 14 16.66 16.71 -9.61
C VAL A 14 17.06 18.09 -9.11
N GLN A 15 17.32 18.25 -7.80
CA GLN A 15 17.81 19.50 -7.23
C GLN A 15 19.14 19.92 -7.85
N GLU A 16 20.11 19.01 -7.93
CA GLU A 16 21.39 19.29 -8.58
C GLU A 16 21.22 19.68 -10.06
N ALA A 17 20.27 19.07 -10.76
CA ALA A 17 19.98 19.38 -12.14
C ALA A 17 19.41 20.80 -12.33
N VAL A 18 18.58 21.27 -11.38
CA VAL A 18 18.12 22.66 -11.35
C VAL A 18 19.30 23.62 -11.22
N GLU A 19 20.24 23.34 -10.32
CA GLU A 19 21.42 24.18 -10.06
C GLU A 19 22.41 24.22 -11.23
N LYS A 20 22.65 23.07 -11.89
CA LYS A 20 23.69 22.94 -12.93
C LYS A 20 23.21 23.26 -14.34
N GLY A 21 21.94 23.02 -14.65
CA GLY A 21 21.41 23.09 -16.03
C GLY A 21 19.99 23.63 -16.15
N GLY A 22 19.43 24.19 -15.08
CA GLY A 22 18.12 24.83 -15.08
C GLY A 22 16.94 23.88 -15.33
N LEU A 23 15.79 24.47 -15.61
CA LEU A 23 14.51 23.76 -15.74
C LEU A 23 14.51 22.63 -16.80
N PRO A 24 15.11 22.78 -18.00
CA PRO A 24 15.14 21.69 -18.99
C PRO A 24 15.88 20.44 -18.49
N LEU A 25 17.03 20.61 -17.84
CA LEU A 25 17.80 19.48 -17.31
C LEU A 25 17.07 18.81 -16.15
N ALA A 26 16.47 19.61 -15.25
CA ALA A 26 15.67 19.12 -14.14
C ALA A 26 14.44 18.33 -14.62
N ALA A 27 13.74 18.83 -15.65
CA ALA A 27 12.61 18.13 -16.25
C ALA A 27 13.02 16.81 -16.90
N ALA A 28 14.16 16.75 -17.58
CA ALA A 28 14.69 15.50 -18.15
C ALA A 28 15.00 14.46 -17.06
N ARG A 29 15.60 14.89 -15.93
CA ARG A 29 15.87 14.01 -14.78
C ARG A 29 14.58 13.56 -14.10
N ALA A 30 13.62 14.46 -13.94
CA ALA A 30 12.31 14.15 -13.39
C ALA A 30 11.55 13.13 -14.25
N GLN A 31 11.57 13.31 -15.57
CA GLN A 31 10.98 12.37 -16.53
C GLN A 31 11.63 10.99 -16.41
N LYS A 32 12.96 10.93 -16.35
CA LYS A 32 13.68 9.67 -16.15
C LYS A 32 13.28 8.99 -14.84
N ALA A 33 13.25 9.72 -13.73
CA ALA A 33 12.88 9.19 -12.43
C ALA A 33 11.45 8.64 -12.40
N LEU A 34 10.48 9.34 -13.01
CA LEU A 34 9.10 8.86 -13.13
C LEU A 34 8.99 7.59 -13.97
N VAL A 35 9.66 7.55 -15.13
CA VAL A 35 9.64 6.36 -16.00
C VAL A 35 10.25 5.15 -15.30
N GLU A 36 11.35 5.34 -14.56
CA GLU A 36 11.96 4.26 -13.78
C GLU A 36 11.05 3.78 -12.64
N PHE A 37 10.37 4.70 -11.96
CA PHE A 37 9.40 4.37 -10.92
C PHE A 37 8.19 3.60 -11.49
N GLU A 38 7.59 4.09 -12.58
CA GLU A 38 6.44 3.45 -13.24
C GLU A 38 6.78 2.05 -13.77
N ASN A 39 8.02 1.82 -14.20
CA ASN A 39 8.51 0.52 -14.69
C ASN A 39 9.08 -0.39 -13.60
N THR A 40 9.03 0.01 -12.33
CA THR A 40 9.54 -0.82 -11.23
C THR A 40 8.72 -2.10 -11.10
N LYS A 41 9.40 -3.24 -11.15
CA LYS A 41 8.80 -4.56 -11.00
C LYS A 41 9.13 -5.17 -9.65
N LEU A 42 8.15 -5.87 -9.10
CA LEU A 42 8.30 -6.64 -7.88
C LEU A 42 7.43 -7.90 -7.96
N ALA A 43 8.03 -9.06 -7.78
CA ALA A 43 7.36 -10.35 -7.77
C ALA A 43 7.49 -11.00 -6.38
N ILE A 44 6.36 -11.10 -5.67
CA ILE A 44 6.27 -11.64 -4.32
C ILE A 44 5.66 -13.02 -4.39
N ALA A 45 6.34 -14.05 -3.89
CA ALA A 45 5.77 -15.39 -3.79
C ALA A 45 5.20 -15.66 -2.40
N ILE A 46 3.95 -16.13 -2.34
CA ILE A 46 3.31 -16.61 -1.11
C ILE A 46 3.24 -18.13 -1.18
N THR A 47 3.96 -18.78 -0.27
CA THR A 47 4.09 -20.24 -0.19
C THR A 47 3.74 -20.74 1.21
N GLY A 48 3.63 -22.05 1.37
CA GLY A 48 3.25 -22.68 2.62
C GLY A 48 2.22 -23.77 2.40
N GLU A 49 1.71 -24.36 3.46
CA GLU A 49 0.84 -25.52 3.34
C GLU A 49 -0.57 -25.22 2.81
N THR A 50 -1.25 -26.27 2.36
CA THR A 50 -2.67 -26.20 2.02
C THR A 50 -3.50 -25.86 3.27
N GLY A 51 -4.48 -24.98 3.09
CA GLY A 51 -5.32 -24.51 4.20
C GLY A 51 -4.63 -23.49 5.12
N SER A 52 -3.37 -23.11 4.88
CA SER A 52 -2.68 -22.11 5.71
C SER A 52 -3.16 -20.68 5.50
N GLY A 53 -4.13 -20.44 4.61
CA GLY A 53 -4.68 -19.09 4.39
C GLY A 53 -3.87 -18.22 3.41
N LYS A 54 -3.02 -18.82 2.57
CA LYS A 54 -2.26 -18.12 1.50
C LYS A 54 -3.15 -17.26 0.62
N SER A 55 -4.16 -17.86 0.00
CA SER A 55 -5.08 -17.18 -0.91
C SER A 55 -5.88 -16.09 -0.19
N SER A 56 -6.27 -16.31 1.07
CA SER A 56 -6.89 -15.28 1.91
C SER A 56 -5.95 -14.10 2.15
N LEU A 57 -4.68 -14.37 2.45
CA LEU A 57 -3.66 -13.34 2.60
C LEU A 57 -3.41 -12.58 1.29
N VAL A 58 -3.31 -13.27 0.15
CA VAL A 58 -3.19 -12.66 -1.20
C VAL A 58 -4.32 -11.65 -1.43
N ASN A 59 -5.57 -12.03 -1.12
CA ASN A 59 -6.71 -11.15 -1.28
C ASN A 59 -6.67 -9.96 -0.32
N ALA A 60 -6.35 -10.22 0.95
CA ALA A 60 -6.27 -9.20 1.98
C ALA A 60 -5.21 -8.14 1.65
N ILE A 61 -3.99 -8.53 1.30
CA ILE A 61 -2.92 -7.59 0.96
C ILE A 61 -3.19 -6.84 -0.35
N ARG A 62 -4.08 -7.35 -1.22
CA ARG A 62 -4.56 -6.65 -2.41
C ARG A 62 -5.75 -5.73 -2.12
N GLY A 63 -6.34 -5.80 -0.93
CA GLY A 63 -7.56 -5.06 -0.57
C GLY A 63 -8.77 -5.51 -1.38
N ILE A 64 -8.83 -6.80 -1.74
CA ILE A 64 -9.90 -7.38 -2.55
C ILE A 64 -10.66 -8.37 -1.67
N ASP A 65 -11.99 -8.30 -1.73
CA ASP A 65 -12.85 -9.26 -1.06
C ASP A 65 -12.86 -10.62 -1.78
N HIS A 66 -13.04 -11.70 -1.02
CA HIS A 66 -13.06 -13.07 -1.53
C HIS A 66 -14.17 -13.36 -2.55
N THR A 67 -15.25 -12.58 -2.57
CA THR A 67 -16.35 -12.72 -3.56
C THR A 67 -16.06 -12.03 -4.89
N HIS A 68 -14.94 -11.33 -5.02
CA HIS A 68 -14.57 -10.59 -6.22
C HIS A 68 -14.09 -11.53 -7.33
N ASP A 69 -14.44 -11.26 -8.59
CA ASP A 69 -14.08 -12.09 -9.77
C ASP A 69 -12.56 -12.26 -9.98
N LYS A 70 -11.76 -11.38 -9.36
CA LYS A 70 -10.29 -11.36 -9.42
C LYS A 70 -9.61 -11.80 -8.12
N ALA A 71 -10.40 -12.30 -7.17
CA ALA A 71 -9.90 -12.85 -5.92
C ALA A 71 -9.21 -14.18 -6.17
N ALA A 72 -8.15 -14.44 -5.41
CA ALA A 72 -7.58 -15.77 -5.31
C ALA A 72 -8.63 -16.71 -4.70
N PRO A 73 -8.94 -17.85 -5.33
CA PRO A 73 -9.94 -18.78 -4.83
C PRO A 73 -9.56 -19.28 -3.43
N VAL A 74 -10.46 -19.11 -2.47
CA VAL A 74 -10.30 -19.58 -1.08
C VAL A 74 -11.17 -20.80 -0.87
N GLY A 75 -10.62 -21.85 -0.27
CA GLY A 75 -11.34 -23.09 0.02
C GLY A 75 -10.72 -23.88 1.17
N VAL A 76 -11.49 -24.84 1.67
CA VAL A 76 -11.05 -25.78 2.72
C VAL A 76 -10.09 -26.83 2.13
N VAL A 77 -10.28 -27.18 0.86
CA VAL A 77 -9.38 -28.03 0.07
C VAL A 77 -8.37 -27.19 -0.71
N GLU A 78 -7.35 -27.82 -1.27
CA GLU A 78 -6.39 -27.14 -2.13
C GLU A 78 -7.09 -26.51 -3.34
N THR A 79 -7.01 -25.19 -3.45
CA THR A 79 -7.62 -24.41 -4.53
C THR A 79 -6.62 -24.03 -5.62
N THR A 80 -5.31 -24.04 -5.31
CA THR A 80 -4.24 -23.57 -6.20
C THR A 80 -3.32 -24.74 -6.55
N MET A 81 -3.39 -25.22 -7.80
CA MET A 81 -2.61 -26.38 -8.27
C MET A 81 -1.35 -25.99 -9.08
N GLU A 82 -1.30 -24.74 -9.54
CA GLU A 82 -0.18 -24.14 -10.28
C GLU A 82 0.11 -22.73 -9.74
N PRO A 83 1.37 -22.23 -9.84
CA PRO A 83 1.69 -20.85 -9.49
C PRO A 83 0.76 -19.87 -10.19
N THR A 84 -0.07 -19.18 -9.43
CA THR A 84 -1.08 -18.29 -9.98
C THR A 84 -0.72 -16.85 -9.69
N LYS A 85 -0.61 -16.04 -10.75
CA LYS A 85 -0.30 -14.62 -10.65
C LYS A 85 -1.55 -13.79 -10.35
N TYR A 86 -1.42 -12.91 -9.37
CA TYR A 86 -2.36 -11.88 -9.02
C TYR A 86 -1.67 -10.51 -9.06
N THR A 87 -2.26 -9.57 -9.80
CA THR A 87 -1.75 -8.20 -9.87
C THR A 87 -2.60 -7.27 -9.00
N TYR A 88 -2.02 -6.17 -8.58
CA TYR A 88 -2.79 -5.09 -7.99
C TYR A 88 -3.57 -4.32 -9.08
N PRO A 89 -4.84 -3.95 -8.85
CA PRO A 89 -5.63 -3.17 -9.82
C PRO A 89 -5.00 -1.81 -10.18
N ASN A 90 -4.14 -1.29 -9.31
CA ASN A 90 -3.51 0.02 -9.45
C ASN A 90 -2.07 -0.01 -9.98
N ASN A 91 -1.37 -1.15 -9.95
CA ASN A 91 -0.06 -1.32 -10.56
C ASN A 91 0.17 -2.79 -10.99
N PRO A 92 0.16 -3.10 -12.30
CA PRO A 92 0.37 -4.47 -12.78
C PRO A 92 1.82 -4.95 -12.67
N ASN A 93 2.78 -4.06 -12.43
CA ASN A 93 4.20 -4.41 -12.27
C ASN A 93 4.51 -4.99 -10.88
N ILE A 94 3.58 -4.86 -9.93
CA ILE A 94 3.66 -5.50 -8.62
C ILE A 94 2.81 -6.76 -8.68
N GLU A 95 3.49 -7.91 -8.69
CA GLU A 95 2.92 -9.23 -8.85
C GLU A 95 2.97 -9.97 -7.51
N ILE A 96 1.83 -10.52 -7.08
CA ILE A 96 1.73 -11.47 -5.99
C ILE A 96 1.43 -12.83 -6.59
N TRP A 97 2.22 -13.82 -6.23
CA TRP A 97 2.10 -15.18 -6.72
C TRP A 97 1.62 -16.07 -5.59
N ASP A 98 0.43 -16.65 -5.73
CA ASP A 98 -0.05 -17.71 -4.84
C ASP A 98 0.53 -19.03 -5.33
N LEU A 99 1.36 -19.67 -4.51
CA LEU A 99 1.99 -20.94 -4.84
C LEU A 99 1.18 -22.11 -4.27
N PRO A 100 1.13 -23.26 -4.97
CA PRO A 100 0.48 -24.48 -4.48
C PRO A 100 0.97 -24.93 -3.11
N GLY A 101 0.17 -25.72 -2.38
CA GLY A 101 0.60 -26.22 -1.09
C GLY A 101 1.73 -27.24 -1.22
N ILE A 102 2.81 -27.12 -0.46
CA ILE A 102 3.88 -28.13 -0.48
C ILE A 102 3.40 -29.51 0.02
N GLY A 103 2.54 -29.53 1.05
CA GLY A 103 2.10 -30.76 1.73
C GLY A 103 1.18 -31.69 0.93
N THR A 104 0.66 -31.25 -0.21
CA THR A 104 -0.19 -32.03 -1.13
C THR A 104 0.56 -32.50 -2.36
N THR A 105 1.75 -31.96 -2.61
CA THR A 105 2.58 -32.39 -3.73
C THR A 105 3.40 -33.62 -3.34
N LYS A 106 3.41 -34.65 -4.20
CA LYS A 106 4.25 -35.85 -4.04
C LYS A 106 5.76 -35.57 -4.21
N PHE A 107 6.16 -34.30 -4.27
CA PHE A 107 7.50 -33.87 -4.67
C PHE A 107 8.39 -33.64 -3.46
N ARG A 108 9.70 -33.87 -3.64
CA ARG A 108 10.70 -33.42 -2.67
C ARG A 108 10.78 -31.89 -2.72
N ALA A 109 11.16 -31.23 -1.62
CA ALA A 109 11.23 -29.77 -1.55
C ALA A 109 12.04 -29.12 -2.68
N ALA A 110 13.17 -29.73 -3.09
CA ALA A 110 13.98 -29.25 -4.21
C ALA A 110 13.25 -29.33 -5.58
N GLU A 111 12.42 -30.35 -5.80
CA GLU A 111 11.60 -30.48 -7.00
C GLU A 111 10.48 -29.43 -7.00
N TYR A 112 9.88 -29.17 -5.84
CA TYR A 112 8.90 -28.09 -5.66
C TYR A 112 9.51 -26.72 -6.01
N VAL A 113 10.68 -26.40 -5.46
CA VAL A 113 11.41 -25.14 -5.74
C VAL A 113 11.67 -24.95 -7.24
N LYS A 114 12.04 -26.02 -7.94
CA LYS A 114 12.24 -26.01 -9.39
C LYS A 114 10.93 -25.83 -10.15
N LYS A 115 9.89 -26.60 -9.80
CA LYS A 115 8.58 -26.56 -10.47
C LYS A 115 7.87 -25.22 -10.28
N MET A 116 8.02 -24.61 -9.12
CA MET A 116 7.44 -23.30 -8.81
C MET A 116 8.35 -22.13 -9.21
N GLU A 117 9.43 -22.40 -9.96
CA GLU A 117 10.30 -21.36 -10.51
C GLU A 117 10.80 -20.32 -9.50
N PHE A 118 11.23 -20.74 -8.30
CA PHE A 118 11.62 -19.83 -7.20
C PHE A 118 12.62 -18.73 -7.61
N LYS A 119 13.40 -18.94 -8.67
CA LYS A 119 14.32 -17.95 -9.23
C LYS A 119 13.62 -16.68 -9.73
N ARG A 120 12.33 -16.75 -10.07
CA ARG A 120 11.51 -15.65 -10.60
C ARG A 120 11.18 -14.54 -9.60
N TYR A 121 11.07 -14.87 -8.31
CA TYR A 121 10.51 -13.98 -7.30
C TYR A 121 11.59 -13.15 -6.59
N ASP A 122 11.31 -11.90 -6.25
CA ASP A 122 12.25 -11.05 -5.51
C ASP A 122 12.39 -11.53 -4.06
N PHE A 123 11.28 -11.89 -3.41
CA PHE A 123 11.26 -12.45 -2.06
C PHE A 123 10.04 -13.36 -1.82
N PHE A 124 10.05 -14.04 -0.68
CA PHE A 124 9.03 -15.01 -0.30
C PHE A 124 8.31 -14.66 0.99
N ILE A 125 7.03 -15.03 1.08
CA ILE A 125 6.24 -15.05 2.29
C ILE A 125 5.86 -16.51 2.54
N ILE A 126 6.34 -17.09 3.64
CA ILE A 126 5.98 -18.45 4.06
C ILE A 126 4.83 -18.34 5.07
N VAL A 127 3.67 -18.89 4.73
CA VAL A 127 2.45 -18.79 5.53
C VAL A 127 2.10 -20.12 6.17
N SER A 128 1.92 -20.11 7.50
CA SER A 128 1.51 -21.27 8.30
C SER A 128 0.36 -20.89 9.24
N ASN A 129 -0.58 -21.82 9.51
CA ASN A 129 -1.80 -21.55 10.31
C ASN A 129 -1.99 -22.46 11.54
N ASN A 130 -1.16 -23.47 11.76
CA ASN A 130 -1.11 -24.25 13.02
C ASN A 130 0.34 -24.39 13.56
N ARG A 131 0.83 -25.61 13.75
CA ARG A 131 2.22 -25.84 14.14
C ARG A 131 3.12 -25.62 12.94
N PHE A 132 4.30 -25.06 13.18
CA PHE A 132 5.40 -25.07 12.23
C PHE A 132 5.71 -26.53 11.84
N LYS A 133 5.73 -26.83 10.53
CA LYS A 133 5.86 -28.20 10.00
C LYS A 133 7.17 -28.37 9.23
N GLU A 134 7.57 -29.63 9.06
CA GLU A 134 8.80 -30.02 8.34
C GLU A 134 8.84 -29.50 6.89
N ASN A 135 7.67 -29.26 6.28
CA ASN A 135 7.64 -28.68 4.94
C ASN A 135 7.97 -27.18 4.94
N ASP A 136 7.52 -26.43 5.95
CA ASP A 136 7.84 -25.01 6.12
C ASP A 136 9.36 -24.84 6.34
N THR A 137 9.96 -25.74 7.13
CA THR A 137 11.42 -25.88 7.31
C THR A 137 12.16 -26.00 5.98
N LYS A 138 11.78 -26.99 5.17
CA LYS A 138 12.50 -27.30 3.93
C LYS A 138 12.40 -26.15 2.95
N LEU A 139 11.25 -25.48 2.89
CA LEU A 139 11.07 -24.27 2.07
C LEU A 139 12.00 -23.14 2.51
N ALA A 140 12.06 -22.84 3.81
CA ALA A 140 12.94 -21.81 4.35
C ALA A 140 14.42 -22.09 4.00
N GLN A 141 14.88 -23.33 4.19
CA GLN A 141 16.25 -23.73 3.87
C GLN A 141 16.59 -23.59 2.38
N GLU A 142 15.67 -23.99 1.49
CA GLU A 142 15.90 -23.83 0.05
C GLU A 142 15.95 -22.36 -0.36
N ILE A 143 15.12 -21.49 0.24
CA ILE A 143 15.15 -20.04 -0.01
C ILE A 143 16.45 -19.41 0.48
N GLN A 144 16.96 -19.83 1.65
CA GLN A 144 18.26 -19.39 2.17
C GLN A 144 19.42 -19.80 1.27
N LYS A 145 19.43 -21.04 0.75
CA LYS A 145 20.44 -21.49 -0.23
C LYS A 145 20.44 -20.62 -1.48
N MET A 146 19.29 -20.09 -1.87
CA MET A 146 19.14 -19.16 -2.99
C MET A 146 19.51 -17.71 -2.65
N LYS A 147 19.88 -17.43 -1.40
CA LYS A 147 20.21 -16.08 -0.89
C LYS A 147 19.09 -15.06 -1.12
N LYS A 148 17.84 -15.51 -1.02
CA LYS A 148 16.66 -14.64 -1.15
C LYS A 148 16.04 -14.38 0.22
N HIS A 149 15.44 -13.22 0.37
CA HIS A 149 14.72 -12.87 1.60
C HIS A 149 13.42 -13.67 1.70
N PHE A 150 13.08 -14.07 2.92
CA PHE A 150 11.76 -14.60 3.24
C PHE A 150 11.25 -14.05 4.56
N TYR A 151 9.92 -14.00 4.65
CA TYR A 151 9.19 -13.57 5.83
C TYR A 151 8.23 -14.68 6.25
N PHE A 152 8.22 -15.02 7.54
CA PHE A 152 7.35 -16.04 8.06
C PHE A 152 6.09 -15.39 8.64
N ILE A 153 4.92 -15.76 8.11
CA ILE A 153 3.62 -15.29 8.59
C ILE A 153 2.88 -16.45 9.25
N ARG A 154 2.66 -16.31 10.56
CA ARG A 154 1.68 -17.10 11.31
C ARG A 154 0.31 -16.46 11.09
N SER A 155 -0.46 -17.09 10.22
CA SER A 155 -1.81 -16.67 9.87
C SER A 155 -2.86 -17.18 10.87
N LYS A 156 -4.11 -16.71 10.72
CA LYS A 156 -5.30 -17.16 11.47
C LYS A 156 -5.20 -16.94 12.98
N ILE A 157 -4.54 -15.86 13.39
CA ILE A 157 -4.37 -15.48 14.79
C ILE A 157 -5.70 -15.21 15.48
N ASP A 158 -6.67 -14.67 14.75
CA ASP A 158 -8.07 -14.54 15.15
C ASP A 158 -8.64 -15.88 15.68
N SER A 159 -8.39 -16.96 14.94
CA SER A 159 -8.87 -18.30 15.27
C SER A 159 -8.09 -18.92 16.44
N ASP A 160 -6.77 -18.73 16.49
CA ASP A 160 -5.91 -19.20 17.59
C ASP A 160 -6.32 -18.55 18.92
N LEU A 161 -6.54 -17.24 18.92
CA LEU A 161 -6.98 -16.49 20.10
C LEU A 161 -8.39 -16.88 20.54
N GLY A 162 -9.33 -17.00 19.59
CA GLY A 162 -10.70 -17.45 19.91
C GLY A 162 -10.75 -18.86 20.49
N ALA A 163 -9.85 -19.76 20.08
CA ALA A 163 -9.73 -21.09 20.67
C ALA A 163 -9.10 -21.06 22.07
N ALA A 164 -8.07 -20.23 22.28
CA ALA A 164 -7.42 -20.06 23.58
C ALA A 164 -8.39 -19.47 24.62
N GLU A 165 -9.15 -18.43 24.24
CA GLU A 165 -10.14 -17.79 25.10
C GLU A 165 -11.23 -18.77 25.57
N LYS A 166 -11.70 -19.66 24.68
CA LYS A 166 -12.71 -20.67 25.03
C LYS A 166 -12.18 -21.81 25.91
N SER A 167 -10.89 -22.10 25.85
CA SER A 167 -10.30 -23.29 26.48
C SER A 167 -9.53 -22.98 27.77
N GLN A 168 -9.05 -21.75 27.96
CA GLN A 168 -8.21 -21.37 29.08
C GLN A 168 -8.98 -20.52 30.10
N ARG A 169 -8.95 -20.92 31.38
CA ARG A 169 -9.60 -20.17 32.46
C ARG A 169 -8.96 -18.80 32.74
N ASN A 170 -7.64 -18.68 32.55
CA ASN A 170 -6.88 -17.44 32.76
C ASN A 170 -6.30 -16.97 31.42
N PHE A 171 -7.16 -16.79 30.41
CA PHE A 171 -6.73 -16.36 29.09
C PHE A 171 -6.03 -14.98 29.16
N ASN A 172 -4.85 -14.91 28.57
CA ASN A 172 -4.13 -13.65 28.36
C ASN A 172 -3.71 -13.57 26.89
N LYS A 173 -4.26 -12.58 26.19
CA LYS A 173 -4.04 -12.37 24.75
C LYS A 173 -2.56 -12.16 24.43
N ASP A 174 -1.88 -11.26 25.15
CA ASP A 174 -0.49 -10.90 24.88
C ASP A 174 0.47 -12.05 25.16
N GLN A 175 0.26 -12.77 26.27
CA GLN A 175 1.04 -13.97 26.60
C GLN A 175 0.85 -15.08 25.56
N THR A 176 -0.38 -15.25 25.06
CA THR A 176 -0.68 -16.24 24.01
C THR A 176 0.02 -15.88 22.71
N LEU A 177 -0.07 -14.62 22.27
CA LEU A 177 0.64 -14.11 21.09
C LEU A 177 2.16 -14.30 21.22
N GLN A 178 2.74 -13.93 22.37
CA GLN A 178 4.16 -14.09 22.62
C GLN A 178 4.59 -15.56 22.55
N THR A 179 3.82 -16.46 23.17
CA THR A 179 4.08 -17.90 23.15
C THR A 179 4.08 -18.47 21.72
N ILE A 180 3.10 -18.07 20.90
CA ILE A 180 3.00 -18.50 19.50
C ILE A 180 4.19 -17.98 18.69
N LYS A 181 4.58 -16.72 18.90
CA LYS A 181 5.70 -16.09 18.21
C LYS A 181 7.03 -16.74 18.57
N ASP A 182 7.26 -16.99 19.85
CA ASP A 182 8.48 -17.63 20.36
C ASP A 182 8.63 -19.07 19.88
N ASP A 183 7.53 -19.84 19.79
CA ASP A 183 7.56 -21.18 19.20
C ASP A 183 7.99 -21.15 17.72
N CYS A 184 7.48 -20.19 16.95
CA CYS A 184 7.87 -20.02 15.55
C CYS A 184 9.35 -19.60 15.42
N ILE A 185 9.80 -18.64 16.23
CA ILE A 185 11.19 -18.17 16.24
C ILE A 185 12.13 -19.31 16.62
N LYS A 186 11.84 -20.01 17.71
CA LYS A 186 12.65 -21.14 18.21
C LYS A 186 12.87 -22.17 17.11
N LYS A 187 11.81 -22.58 16.41
CA LYS A 187 11.89 -23.58 15.34
C LYS A 187 12.67 -23.09 14.13
N LEU A 188 12.58 -21.82 13.78
CA LEU A 188 13.41 -21.25 12.71
C LEU A 188 14.89 -21.18 13.11
N VAL A 189 15.19 -20.83 14.36
CA VAL A 189 16.57 -20.81 14.88
C VAL A 189 17.17 -22.22 14.93
N GLU A 190 16.42 -23.23 15.33
CA GLU A 190 16.83 -24.66 15.28
C GLU A 190 17.21 -25.12 13.86
N LEU A 191 16.80 -24.38 12.84
CA LEU A 191 17.08 -24.65 11.43
C LEU A 191 18.20 -23.76 10.87
N GLU A 192 18.95 -23.10 11.75
CA GLU A 192 20.04 -22.19 11.39
C GLU A 192 19.55 -20.97 10.58
N VAL A 193 18.27 -20.60 10.75
CA VAL A 193 17.78 -19.32 10.25
C VAL A 193 18.28 -18.20 11.14
N GLU A 194 19.22 -17.42 10.62
CA GLU A 194 19.69 -16.20 11.28
C GLU A 194 18.57 -15.14 11.30
N CYS A 195 18.31 -14.58 12.48
CA CYS A 195 17.37 -13.46 12.68
C CYS A 195 15.97 -13.66 12.05
N PRO A 196 15.23 -14.73 12.42
CA PRO A 196 13.96 -15.06 11.78
C PRO A 196 12.94 -13.93 11.90
N LYS A 197 12.33 -13.55 10.77
CA LYS A 197 11.29 -12.52 10.69
C LYS A 197 9.92 -13.17 10.77
N VAL A 198 9.37 -13.24 11.99
CA VAL A 198 8.05 -13.84 12.28
C VAL A 198 7.02 -12.77 12.55
N PHE A 199 5.87 -12.87 11.87
CA PHE A 199 4.73 -11.96 12.03
C PHE A 199 3.44 -12.74 12.23
N LEU A 200 2.69 -12.38 13.27
CA LEU A 200 1.36 -12.89 13.57
C LEU A 200 0.30 -12.03 12.85
N VAL A 201 -0.49 -12.60 11.94
CA VAL A 201 -1.44 -11.85 11.09
C VAL A 201 -2.80 -12.54 11.01
N SER A 202 -3.87 -11.74 11.04
CA SER A 202 -5.21 -12.13 10.59
C SER A 202 -5.45 -11.51 9.21
N ALA A 203 -5.83 -12.32 8.22
CA ALA A 203 -6.18 -11.81 6.88
C ALA A 203 -7.48 -10.99 6.89
N PHE A 204 -8.31 -11.16 7.92
CA PHE A 204 -9.55 -10.42 8.10
C PHE A 204 -9.31 -9.07 8.80
N GLU A 205 -8.24 -8.97 9.59
CA GLU A 205 -7.94 -7.79 10.41
C GLU A 205 -6.48 -7.32 10.22
N LEU A 206 -6.11 -6.93 8.99
CA LEU A 206 -4.73 -6.49 8.67
C LEU A 206 -4.26 -5.26 9.46
N HIS A 207 -5.15 -4.53 10.11
CA HIS A 207 -4.79 -3.37 10.92
C HIS A 207 -4.38 -3.74 12.36
N LEU A 208 -4.57 -5.01 12.75
CA LEU A 208 -4.21 -5.56 14.06
C LEU A 208 -2.92 -6.40 13.98
N TYR A 209 -2.48 -6.86 15.15
CA TYR A 209 -1.34 -7.78 15.32
C TYR A 209 -0.05 -7.25 14.66
N ASP A 210 0.71 -8.11 13.99
CA ASP A 210 2.03 -7.78 13.46
C ASP A 210 2.03 -7.29 12.00
N PHE A 211 0.90 -7.16 11.31
CA PHE A 211 0.94 -6.74 9.90
C PHE A 211 1.53 -5.32 9.71
N PRO A 212 1.24 -4.31 10.55
CA PRO A 212 1.95 -3.03 10.49
C PRO A 212 3.47 -3.17 10.69
N THR A 213 3.90 -4.10 11.55
CA THR A 213 5.33 -4.39 11.80
C THR A 213 5.95 -5.10 10.61
N PHE A 214 5.25 -6.07 10.01
CA PHE A 214 5.65 -6.75 8.77
C PHE A 214 5.93 -5.74 7.66
N TYR A 215 5.01 -4.80 7.47
CA TYR A 215 5.21 -3.73 6.49
C TYR A 215 6.46 -2.89 6.80
N LYS A 216 6.65 -2.47 8.06
CA LYS A 216 7.85 -1.73 8.47
C LYS A 216 9.14 -2.52 8.26
N THR A 217 9.09 -3.86 8.29
CA THR A 217 10.25 -4.70 7.94
C THR A 217 10.50 -4.69 6.44
N LEU A 218 9.47 -4.88 5.61
CA LEU A 218 9.58 -4.75 4.15
C LEU A 218 10.14 -3.37 3.76
N GLU A 219 9.70 -2.32 4.44
CA GLU A 219 10.16 -0.94 4.21
C GLU A 219 11.67 -0.78 4.41
N LYS A 220 12.26 -1.52 5.36
CA LYS A 220 13.70 -1.45 5.67
C LYS A 220 14.55 -2.33 4.77
N GLU A 221 13.99 -3.43 4.28
CA GLU A 221 14.75 -4.48 3.59
C GLU A 221 14.58 -4.44 2.07
N LEU A 222 13.48 -3.87 1.56
CA LEU A 222 13.27 -3.75 0.12
C LEU A 222 14.08 -2.60 -0.49
N PRO A 223 14.61 -2.78 -1.71
CA PRO A 223 15.15 -1.67 -2.51
C PRO A 223 14.15 -0.52 -2.61
N GLU A 224 14.65 0.71 -2.52
CA GLU A 224 13.83 1.94 -2.44
C GLU A 224 12.70 2.01 -3.47
N LYS A 225 13.00 1.75 -4.75
CA LYS A 225 11.98 1.79 -5.80
C LYS A 225 10.89 0.73 -5.60
N GLN A 226 11.29 -0.50 -5.26
CA GLN A 226 10.35 -1.61 -5.01
C GLN A 226 9.49 -1.34 -3.77
N ARG A 227 10.11 -0.83 -2.70
CA ARG A 227 9.42 -0.38 -1.47
C ARG A 227 8.37 0.68 -1.79
N ASP A 228 8.74 1.72 -2.53
CA ASP A 228 7.85 2.83 -2.81
C ASP A 228 6.70 2.43 -3.75
N ALA A 229 6.98 1.56 -4.72
CA ALA A 229 5.96 1.00 -5.60
C ALA A 229 5.00 0.09 -4.81
N LEU A 230 5.51 -0.72 -3.88
CA LEU A 230 4.70 -1.54 -2.98
C LEU A 230 3.84 -0.68 -2.03
N LEU A 231 4.40 0.40 -1.46
CA LEU A 231 3.69 1.33 -0.57
C LEU A 231 2.41 1.87 -1.21
N LEU A 232 2.46 2.30 -2.47
CA LEU A 232 1.30 2.89 -3.15
C LEU A 232 0.19 1.87 -3.44
N VAL A 233 0.52 0.58 -3.53
CA VAL A 233 -0.46 -0.46 -3.85
C VAL A 233 -1.08 -1.14 -2.64
N LEU A 234 -0.51 -0.99 -1.45
CA LEU A 234 -0.98 -1.67 -0.25
C LEU A 234 -2.23 -1.02 0.37
N PRO A 235 -3.15 -1.77 1.00
CA PRO A 235 -4.33 -1.22 1.67
C PRO A 235 -3.99 -0.20 2.76
N ASN A 236 -4.91 0.72 3.03
CA ASN A 236 -4.80 1.68 4.12
C ASN A 236 -5.05 0.97 5.47
N VAL A 237 -4.04 0.30 6.02
CA VAL A 237 -4.16 -0.43 7.30
C VAL A 237 -3.90 0.44 8.52
N SER A 238 -3.24 1.59 8.35
CA SER A 238 -2.99 2.55 9.42
C SER A 238 -2.89 4.00 8.90
N PRO A 239 -3.09 5.01 9.76
CA PRO A 239 -2.85 6.40 9.39
C PRO A 239 -1.38 6.66 8.98
N ASP A 240 -0.43 5.92 9.56
CA ASP A 240 0.99 5.97 9.19
C ASP A 240 1.20 5.59 7.71
N ILE A 241 0.54 4.53 7.24
CA ILE A 241 0.60 4.13 5.82
C ILE A 241 0.00 5.22 4.91
N ILE A 242 -1.12 5.82 5.30
CA ILE A 242 -1.74 6.91 4.52
C ILE A 242 -0.80 8.10 4.43
N ASN A 243 -0.16 8.49 5.54
CA ASN A 243 0.79 9.60 5.58
C ASN A 243 2.06 9.31 4.76
N LYS A 244 2.56 8.07 4.78
CA LYS A 244 3.67 7.65 3.91
C LYS A 244 3.32 7.73 2.43
N LYS A 245 2.11 7.30 2.04
CA LYS A 245 1.60 7.47 0.68
C LYS A 245 1.50 8.95 0.31
N LYS A 246 0.99 9.81 1.20
CA LYS A 246 0.97 11.27 1.00
C LYS A 246 2.35 11.80 0.68
N LYS A 247 3.35 11.45 1.51
CA LYS A 247 4.75 11.86 1.30
C LYS A 247 5.27 11.41 -0.07
N LYS A 248 5.08 10.13 -0.44
CA LYS A 248 5.56 9.63 -1.75
C LYS A 248 4.85 10.30 -2.93
N LEU A 249 3.53 10.46 -2.86
CA LEU A 249 2.76 11.14 -3.89
C LEU A 249 3.17 12.62 -4.01
N HIS A 250 3.51 13.27 -2.90
CA HIS A 250 4.03 14.64 -2.91
C HIS A 250 5.37 14.76 -3.65
N GLN A 251 6.26 13.77 -3.53
CA GLN A 251 7.50 13.73 -4.34
C GLN A 251 7.17 13.65 -5.84
N ILE A 252 6.18 12.85 -6.22
CA ILE A 252 5.71 12.73 -7.61
C ILE A 252 5.13 14.05 -8.13
N ILE A 253 4.48 14.86 -7.27
CA ILE A 253 4.01 16.21 -7.63
C ILE A 253 5.17 17.07 -8.11
N VAL A 254 6.29 17.08 -7.36
CA VAL A 254 7.48 17.88 -7.71
C VAL A 254 8.01 17.45 -9.08
N LEU A 255 8.15 16.15 -9.33
CA LEU A 255 8.63 15.62 -10.61
C LEU A 255 7.71 16.02 -11.78
N LYS A 256 6.39 15.83 -11.61
CA LYS A 256 5.40 16.17 -12.65
C LYS A 256 5.31 17.67 -12.90
N ALA A 257 5.42 18.52 -11.87
CA ALA A 257 5.42 19.96 -12.02
C ALA A 257 6.64 20.47 -12.81
N LEU A 258 7.82 19.89 -12.57
CA LEU A 258 9.03 20.21 -13.33
C LEU A 258 8.91 19.86 -14.82
N ILE A 259 8.34 18.69 -15.13
CA ILE A 259 8.08 18.26 -16.51
C ILE A 259 7.11 19.24 -17.20
N SER A 260 6.01 19.59 -16.52
CA SER A 260 5.03 20.57 -17.01
C SER A 260 5.67 21.94 -17.28
N GLY A 261 6.55 22.39 -16.40
CA GLY A 261 7.24 23.68 -16.55
C GLY A 261 8.17 23.77 -17.77
N ALA A 262 8.73 22.65 -18.24
CA ALA A 262 9.64 22.60 -19.38
C ALA A 262 8.95 22.31 -20.73
N GLY A 263 7.83 21.57 -20.72
CA GLY A 263 7.02 21.33 -21.91
C GLY A 263 6.11 22.54 -22.16
N GLY A 264 6.46 23.42 -23.09
CA GLY A 264 5.60 24.55 -23.47
C GLY A 264 4.17 24.08 -23.75
N ALA A 265 3.22 24.42 -22.87
CA ALA A 265 1.87 23.87 -22.87
C ALA A 265 0.85 24.71 -23.66
N ILE A 266 -0.32 24.13 -23.94
CA ILE A 266 -1.43 24.73 -24.70
C ILE A 266 -2.32 25.57 -23.74
N PRO A 267 -2.80 26.77 -24.12
CA PRO A 267 -3.68 27.58 -23.25
C PRO A 267 -5.04 26.93 -23.02
N ILE A 268 -5.52 26.93 -21.79
CA ILE A 268 -6.89 26.50 -21.44
C ILE A 268 -7.80 27.73 -21.35
N PRO A 269 -8.89 27.80 -22.13
CA PRO A 269 -9.88 28.88 -22.00
C PRO A 269 -10.45 28.93 -20.57
N GLY A 270 -10.34 30.09 -19.90
CA GLY A 270 -10.85 30.31 -18.54
C GLY A 270 -9.86 30.07 -17.40
N LEU A 271 -8.64 29.57 -17.67
CA LEU A 271 -7.54 29.50 -16.72
C LEU A 271 -6.35 30.32 -17.27
N SER A 272 -5.76 31.21 -16.48
CA SER A 272 -4.66 32.09 -16.92
C SER A 272 -3.30 31.40 -17.13
N GLY A 273 -3.24 30.06 -17.04
CA GLY A 273 -2.00 29.27 -17.15
C GLY A 273 -2.10 28.13 -18.16
N LEU A 274 -0.94 27.71 -18.67
CA LEU A 274 -0.76 26.55 -19.55
C LEU A 274 -0.65 25.28 -18.69
N ILE A 275 -1.69 24.45 -18.62
CA ILE A 275 -1.74 23.26 -17.76
C ILE A 275 -1.95 22.01 -18.63
N ASP A 276 -1.07 21.01 -18.49
CA ASP A 276 -1.32 19.68 -19.06
C ASP A 276 -2.38 18.96 -18.21
N VAL A 277 -3.64 19.07 -18.62
CA VAL A 277 -4.77 18.40 -17.95
C VAL A 277 -4.62 16.88 -18.00
N GLY A 278 -3.99 16.33 -19.04
CA GLY A 278 -3.71 14.90 -19.14
C GLY A 278 -2.77 14.42 -18.03
N LEU A 279 -1.75 15.21 -17.72
CA LEU A 279 -0.85 14.98 -16.60
C LEU A 279 -1.60 15.04 -15.25
N ILE A 280 -2.50 16.02 -15.06
CA ILE A 280 -3.31 16.12 -13.84
C ILE A 280 -4.27 14.94 -13.71
N VAL A 281 -4.97 14.56 -14.77
CA VAL A 281 -5.87 13.39 -14.80
C VAL A 281 -5.10 12.12 -14.41
N SER A 282 -3.93 11.93 -15.01
CA SER A 282 -3.08 10.76 -14.73
C SER A 282 -2.65 10.71 -13.26
N PHE A 283 -2.27 11.85 -12.68
CA PHE A 283 -1.92 11.93 -11.26
C PHE A 283 -3.13 11.75 -10.34
N ALA A 284 -4.29 12.33 -10.67
CA ALA A 284 -5.50 12.19 -9.89
C ALA A 284 -5.96 10.71 -9.83
N ILE A 285 -5.87 9.99 -10.96
CA ILE A 285 -6.11 8.54 -11.01
C ILE A 285 -5.10 7.80 -10.13
N LEU A 286 -3.81 8.12 -10.22
CA LEU A 286 -2.78 7.53 -9.36
C LEU A 286 -3.10 7.74 -7.88
N CYS A 287 -3.41 8.96 -7.45
CA CYS A 287 -3.80 9.27 -6.08
C CYS A 287 -5.02 8.45 -5.64
N GLN A 288 -6.14 8.55 -6.38
CA GLN A 288 -7.40 7.88 -6.06
C GLN A 288 -7.20 6.37 -5.89
N LYS A 289 -6.45 5.76 -6.81
CA LYS A 289 -6.08 4.34 -6.77
C LYS A 289 -5.14 3.99 -5.62
N SER A 290 -4.18 4.85 -5.31
CA SER A 290 -3.20 4.60 -4.25
C SER A 290 -3.83 4.68 -2.87
N VAL A 291 -4.86 5.51 -2.70
CA VAL A 291 -5.57 5.66 -1.42
C VAL A 291 -6.88 4.85 -1.34
N PHE A 292 -7.13 3.96 -2.31
CA PHE A 292 -8.29 3.05 -2.34
C PHE A 292 -9.66 3.75 -2.38
N LEU A 293 -9.72 4.96 -2.95
CA LEU A 293 -10.94 5.74 -3.10
C LEU A 293 -11.57 5.62 -4.50
N THR A 294 -11.28 4.55 -5.23
CA THR A 294 -12.02 4.23 -6.47
C THR A 294 -13.40 3.67 -6.10
N SER A 295 -14.33 3.62 -7.06
CA SER A 295 -15.64 2.99 -6.83
C SER A 295 -15.50 1.53 -6.39
N GLU A 296 -14.60 0.78 -7.04
CA GLU A 296 -14.26 -0.62 -6.70
C GLU A 296 -13.58 -0.72 -5.32
N GLY A 297 -12.64 0.18 -5.01
CA GLY A 297 -11.93 0.20 -3.73
C GLY A 297 -12.87 0.46 -2.54
N LEU A 298 -13.80 1.41 -2.68
CA LEU A 298 -14.81 1.70 -1.66
C LEU A 298 -15.82 0.54 -1.51
N GLN A 299 -16.21 -0.12 -2.60
CA GLN A 299 -17.06 -1.30 -2.54
C GLN A 299 -16.37 -2.47 -1.84
N ASN A 300 -15.10 -2.74 -2.18
CA ASN A 300 -14.32 -3.78 -1.52
C ASN A 300 -14.15 -3.48 -0.03
N LEU A 301 -13.85 -2.23 0.33
CA LEU A 301 -13.75 -1.83 1.73
C LEU A 301 -15.07 -1.97 2.49
N SER A 302 -16.19 -1.61 1.86
CA SER A 302 -17.54 -1.81 2.42
C SER A 302 -17.80 -3.28 2.74
N ARG A 303 -17.43 -4.19 1.83
CA ARG A 303 -17.57 -5.64 2.04
C ARG A 303 -16.65 -6.15 3.16
N LEU A 304 -15.37 -5.75 3.13
CA LEU A 304 -14.37 -6.20 4.09
C LEU A 304 -14.63 -5.69 5.52
N SER A 305 -15.14 -4.47 5.67
CA SER A 305 -15.42 -3.86 6.98
C SER A 305 -16.86 -4.06 7.48
N ALA A 306 -17.72 -4.69 6.66
CA ALA A 306 -19.17 -4.76 6.86
C ALA A 306 -19.86 -3.38 7.04
N VAL A 307 -19.20 -2.27 6.68
CA VAL A 307 -19.78 -0.92 6.74
C VAL A 307 -20.51 -0.61 5.43
N PRO A 308 -21.77 -0.13 5.45
CA PRO A 308 -22.48 0.26 4.25
C PRO A 308 -21.72 1.31 3.41
N LEU A 309 -21.74 1.18 2.08
CA LEU A 309 -21.04 2.08 1.17
C LEU A 309 -21.41 3.56 1.38
N GLU A 310 -22.68 3.83 1.65
CA GLU A 310 -23.18 5.19 1.92
C GLU A 310 -22.61 5.79 3.21
N GLU A 311 -22.31 4.95 4.19
CA GLU A 311 -21.66 5.40 5.42
C GLU A 311 -20.17 5.70 5.18
N LEU A 312 -19.48 4.87 4.40
CA LEU A 312 -18.09 5.15 4.00
C LEU A 312 -17.99 6.48 3.22
N LYS A 313 -18.94 6.73 2.31
CA LYS A 313 -18.99 7.95 1.48
C LYS A 313 -19.49 9.20 2.20
N ARG A 314 -20.06 9.08 3.40
CA ARG A 314 -20.62 10.22 4.12
C ARG A 314 -19.54 11.28 4.38
N GLY A 315 -19.79 12.55 4.09
CA GLY A 315 -18.83 13.62 4.44
C GLY A 315 -17.46 13.52 3.76
N LEU A 316 -17.33 12.77 2.66
CA LEU A 316 -16.20 12.93 1.75
C LEU A 316 -16.29 14.31 1.10
N LYS A 317 -15.16 15.00 1.07
CA LYS A 317 -15.05 16.38 0.57
C LYS A 317 -14.58 16.39 -0.88
N SER A 318 -13.81 15.39 -1.29
CA SER A 318 -13.24 15.35 -2.63
C SER A 318 -14.34 15.03 -3.64
N PRO A 319 -14.49 15.84 -4.70
CA PRO A 319 -15.37 15.51 -5.82
C PRO A 319 -14.84 14.32 -6.63
N LEU A 320 -13.63 13.83 -6.34
CA LEU A 320 -12.97 12.73 -7.06
C LEU A 320 -13.15 11.38 -6.36
N ALA A 321 -13.60 11.33 -5.11
CA ALA A 321 -13.73 10.07 -4.40
C ALA A 321 -14.90 9.23 -4.94
N GLY A 322 -14.63 7.96 -5.25
CA GLY A 322 -15.65 6.99 -5.67
C GLY A 322 -16.23 7.19 -7.06
N ILE A 323 -15.65 8.06 -7.89
CA ILE A 323 -16.10 8.33 -9.27
C ILE A 323 -15.01 8.01 -10.31
N LYS A 324 -15.40 7.79 -11.56
CA LYS A 324 -14.45 7.67 -12.67
C LYS A 324 -13.88 9.05 -13.01
N ILE A 325 -12.57 9.21 -12.85
CA ILE A 325 -11.87 10.45 -13.17
C ILE A 325 -11.72 10.56 -14.70
N THR A 326 -12.18 11.68 -15.25
CA THR A 326 -12.05 12.04 -16.67
C THR A 326 -11.50 13.46 -16.80
N HIS A 327 -11.14 13.84 -18.03
CA HIS A 327 -10.71 15.21 -18.35
C HIS A 327 -11.73 16.26 -17.90
N ASP A 328 -13.03 16.06 -18.22
CA ASP A 328 -14.09 17.01 -17.89
C ASP A 328 -14.32 17.15 -16.39
N VAL A 329 -14.22 16.05 -15.64
CA VAL A 329 -14.31 16.06 -14.18
C VAL A 329 -13.19 16.91 -13.59
N ILE A 330 -11.95 16.69 -14.02
CA ILE A 330 -10.80 17.45 -13.52
C ILE A 330 -10.92 18.92 -13.90
N MET A 331 -11.31 19.23 -15.14
CA MET A 331 -11.56 20.60 -15.57
C MET A 331 -12.58 21.30 -14.67
N LYS A 332 -13.73 20.67 -14.41
CA LYS A 332 -14.76 21.21 -13.53
C LYS A 332 -14.25 21.48 -12.11
N VAL A 333 -13.44 20.57 -11.57
CA VAL A 333 -12.82 20.73 -10.24
C VAL A 333 -11.86 21.91 -10.22
N LEU A 334 -10.98 22.03 -11.21
CA LEU A 334 -9.98 23.12 -11.28
C LEU A 334 -10.61 24.49 -11.55
N THR A 335 -11.72 24.55 -12.26
CA THR A 335 -12.45 25.80 -12.54
C THR A 335 -13.44 26.20 -11.45
N THR A 336 -13.60 25.40 -10.39
CA THR A 336 -14.44 25.79 -9.25
C THR A 336 -13.80 26.98 -8.53
N SER A 337 -14.59 28.02 -8.23
CA SER A 337 -14.09 29.33 -7.78
C SER A 337 -13.12 29.27 -6.60
N ALA A 338 -13.38 28.42 -5.59
CA ALA A 338 -12.50 28.24 -4.43
C ALA A 338 -11.13 27.64 -4.79
N VAL A 339 -11.09 26.68 -5.73
CA VAL A 339 -9.86 26.04 -6.19
C VAL A 339 -9.08 27.00 -7.09
N TYR A 340 -9.77 27.64 -8.03
CA TYR A 340 -9.18 28.56 -8.99
C TYR A 340 -8.46 29.74 -8.32
N ILE A 341 -9.08 30.38 -7.32
CA ILE A 341 -8.48 31.49 -6.58
C ILE A 341 -7.17 31.04 -5.88
N GLY A 342 -7.18 29.86 -5.27
CA GLY A 342 -5.97 29.30 -4.63
C GLY A 342 -4.84 28.98 -5.62
N LEU A 343 -5.18 28.50 -6.82
CA LEU A 343 -4.20 28.24 -7.89
C LEU A 343 -3.50 29.52 -8.35
N VAL A 344 -4.26 30.61 -8.52
CA VAL A 344 -3.78 31.89 -9.06
C VAL A 344 -3.00 32.73 -8.02
N ALA A 345 -3.13 32.49 -6.72
CA ALA A 345 -2.43 33.26 -5.68
C ALA A 345 -0.90 33.02 -5.66
N ILE A 346 -0.09 33.85 -6.30
CA ILE A 346 1.36 33.62 -6.54
C ILE A 346 2.23 33.45 -5.26
N GLU A 347 1.74 33.86 -4.09
CA GLU A 347 2.58 34.08 -2.89
C GLU A 347 2.99 32.83 -2.09
N GLU A 348 2.37 31.65 -2.25
CA GLU A 348 2.60 30.51 -1.35
C GLU A 348 3.72 29.53 -1.74
N LEU A 349 4.25 29.59 -2.97
CA LEU A 349 5.21 28.59 -3.46
C LEU A 349 6.62 28.74 -2.82
N PHE A 350 6.94 29.95 -2.35
CA PHE A 350 8.25 30.31 -1.78
C PHE A 350 8.60 29.58 -0.47
N LYS A 351 7.62 28.98 0.22
CA LYS A 351 7.81 28.40 1.56
C LYS A 351 7.95 26.87 1.59
N TRP A 352 7.62 26.15 0.51
CA TRP A 352 7.32 24.72 0.60
C TRP A 352 8.19 23.77 -0.24
N VAL A 353 9.09 24.26 -1.11
CA VAL A 353 9.99 23.36 -1.87
C VAL A 353 11.39 23.99 -2.05
N PRO A 354 12.37 23.66 -1.18
CA PRO A 354 13.77 24.09 -1.33
C PRO A 354 14.39 23.70 -2.68
N ILE A 355 13.97 22.57 -3.25
CA ILE A 355 14.44 22.03 -4.55
C ILE A 355 14.13 22.98 -5.71
N LEU A 356 12.98 23.68 -5.66
CA LEU A 356 12.57 24.62 -6.69
C LEU A 356 13.26 25.99 -6.56
N LEU A 357 14.07 26.17 -5.51
CA LEU A 357 14.69 27.45 -5.11
C LEU A 357 16.21 27.47 -5.27
N GLY A 358 16.83 26.41 -5.81
CA GLY A 358 18.30 26.26 -5.87
C GLY A 358 19.06 27.24 -6.77
N SER A 359 18.44 27.90 -7.75
CA SER A 359 19.10 28.98 -8.52
C SER A 359 18.12 29.77 -9.39
N VAL A 360 18.49 31.02 -9.69
CA VAL A 360 18.11 32.08 -10.68
C VAL A 360 17.07 31.80 -11.80
N VAL A 361 16.59 30.58 -12.01
CA VAL A 361 15.57 30.23 -13.00
C VAL A 361 14.19 30.55 -12.42
N GLY A 362 13.54 31.58 -12.96
CA GLY A 362 12.18 31.95 -12.57
C GLY A 362 11.22 30.75 -12.63
N VAL A 363 10.47 30.53 -11.55
CA VAL A 363 9.38 29.55 -11.54
C VAL A 363 8.37 29.93 -12.61
N THR A 364 8.16 29.05 -13.59
CA THR A 364 7.14 29.31 -14.62
C THR A 364 5.75 29.23 -14.01
N LEU A 365 4.83 30.05 -14.50
CA LEU A 365 3.42 30.01 -14.06
C LEU A 365 2.84 28.60 -14.22
N SER A 366 3.23 27.88 -15.29
CA SER A 366 2.82 26.50 -15.54
C SER A 366 3.30 25.52 -14.45
N LEU A 367 4.56 25.62 -14.01
CA LEU A 367 5.08 24.81 -12.91
C LEU A 367 4.29 25.08 -11.62
N ALA A 368 4.13 26.35 -11.25
CA ALA A 368 3.46 26.75 -10.02
C ALA A 368 1.99 26.31 -9.98
N THR A 369 1.26 26.57 -11.08
CA THR A 369 -0.16 26.19 -11.20
C THR A 369 -0.34 24.68 -11.21
N THR A 370 0.52 23.94 -11.93
CA THR A 370 0.52 22.47 -11.93
C THR A 370 0.76 21.93 -10.51
N TYR A 371 1.82 22.36 -9.83
CA TYR A 371 2.16 21.92 -8.49
C TYR A 371 0.98 22.07 -7.52
N LYS A 372 0.35 23.25 -7.51
CA LYS A 372 -0.78 23.52 -6.62
C LYS A 372 -2.02 22.70 -6.96
N ALA A 373 -2.31 22.52 -8.25
CA ALA A 373 -3.44 21.71 -8.69
C ALA A 373 -3.28 20.26 -8.25
N LEU A 374 -2.09 19.68 -8.45
CA LEU A 374 -1.78 18.33 -8.00
C LEU A 374 -1.81 18.23 -6.46
N LYS A 375 -1.27 19.23 -5.75
CA LYS A 375 -1.26 19.25 -4.27
C LYS A 375 -2.66 19.31 -3.69
N TYR A 376 -3.53 20.17 -4.23
CA TYR A 376 -4.94 20.24 -3.84
C TYR A 376 -5.64 18.88 -3.99
N ILE A 377 -5.44 18.23 -5.14
CA ILE A 377 -6.01 16.89 -5.41
C ILE A 377 -5.50 15.87 -4.40
N LEU A 378 -4.18 15.86 -4.13
CA LEU A 378 -3.57 14.95 -3.17
C LEU A 378 -4.12 15.16 -1.77
N ASP A 379 -4.08 16.39 -1.25
CA ASP A 379 -4.52 16.71 0.10
C ASP A 379 -6.01 16.37 0.29
N SER A 380 -6.86 16.73 -0.69
CA SER A 380 -8.29 16.40 -0.65
C SER A 380 -8.57 14.89 -0.62
N LEU A 381 -7.85 14.09 -1.41
CA LEU A 381 -8.02 12.64 -1.42
C LEU A 381 -7.42 11.96 -0.17
N ILE A 382 -6.36 12.52 0.42
CA ILE A 382 -5.78 11.98 1.66
C ILE A 382 -6.72 12.23 2.85
N ASP A 383 -7.30 13.42 2.96
CA ASP A 383 -8.28 13.74 4.00
C ASP A 383 -9.49 12.78 3.93
N ASP A 384 -9.99 12.53 2.72
CA ASP A 384 -11.05 11.57 2.48
C ASP A 384 -10.62 10.15 2.84
N ALA A 385 -9.40 9.74 2.51
CA ALA A 385 -8.89 8.41 2.82
C ALA A 385 -8.76 8.17 4.34
N GLN A 386 -8.32 9.18 5.09
CA GLN A 386 -8.29 9.14 6.55
C GLN A 386 -9.70 9.04 7.15
N THR A 387 -10.64 9.78 6.56
CA THR A 387 -12.06 9.77 6.97
C THR A 387 -12.67 8.37 6.74
N VAL A 388 -12.49 7.81 5.54
CA VAL A 388 -12.95 6.46 5.18
C VAL A 388 -12.33 5.41 6.09
N PHE A 389 -11.02 5.48 6.31
CA PHE A 389 -10.31 4.56 7.20
C PHE A 389 -10.87 4.57 8.63
N THR A 390 -11.12 5.76 9.17
CA THR A 390 -11.68 5.92 10.53
C THR A 390 -13.07 5.32 10.63
N ARG A 391 -13.90 5.38 9.58
CA ARG A 391 -15.24 4.77 9.58
C ARG A 391 -15.20 3.26 9.42
N ALA A 392 -14.36 2.76 8.51
CA ALA A 392 -14.20 1.33 8.29
C ALA A 392 -13.74 0.60 9.56
N LYS A 393 -13.05 1.30 10.49
CA LYS A 393 -12.66 0.75 11.80
C LYS A 393 -13.74 0.75 12.87
N LYS A 394 -14.76 1.62 12.77
CA LYS A 394 -15.70 1.86 13.87
C LYS A 394 -16.70 0.72 14.12
N THR A 395 -16.70 -0.33 13.30
CA THR A 395 -17.62 -1.48 13.40
C THR A 395 -17.00 -2.76 13.95
N ASP A 396 -15.70 -2.79 14.31
CA ASP A 396 -15.18 -3.83 15.20
C ASP A 396 -15.63 -3.55 16.64
N PHE A 397 -16.93 -3.73 16.87
CA PHE A 397 -17.58 -4.26 18.06
C PHE A 397 -19.09 -4.16 17.85
N GLY A 398 -19.75 -5.31 17.78
CA GLY A 398 -21.17 -5.39 18.10
C GLY A 398 -21.38 -4.73 19.47
N LEU A 399 -22.23 -3.72 19.49
CA LEU A 399 -22.58 -2.93 20.65
C LEU A 399 -23.52 -3.71 21.60
N GLU A 400 -23.27 -5.00 21.82
CA GLU A 400 -24.01 -5.81 22.81
C GLU A 400 -23.43 -5.72 24.24
N CYS A 401 -22.36 -4.96 24.48
CA CYS A 401 -21.87 -4.69 25.84
C CYS A 401 -22.07 -3.27 26.34
N LEU A 402 -22.80 -2.41 25.61
CA LEU A 402 -23.19 -1.08 26.09
C LEU A 402 -24.57 -1.06 26.81
N ILE A 403 -25.15 -2.23 27.08
CA ILE A 403 -26.38 -2.38 27.89
C ILE A 403 -26.08 -2.87 29.33
N MET A 404 -24.82 -3.19 29.68
CA MET A 404 -24.46 -3.73 31.00
C MET A 404 -23.73 -2.75 31.93
N PHE A 405 -23.56 -1.48 31.55
CA PHE A 405 -22.94 -0.47 32.43
C PHE A 405 -23.87 0.69 32.87
N GLU A 406 -25.12 0.75 32.39
CA GLU A 406 -26.12 1.74 32.87
C GLU A 406 -27.24 1.12 33.74
N LEU A 407 -27.22 -0.19 34.02
CA LEU A 407 -28.20 -0.86 34.90
C LEU A 407 -27.66 -1.28 36.27
N PHE A 408 -26.40 -0.96 36.61
CA PHE A 408 -25.83 -1.24 37.95
C PHE A 408 -25.34 0.01 38.71
N HIS A 409 -25.78 1.20 38.30
CA HIS A 409 -25.58 2.44 39.08
C HIS A 409 -26.88 3.18 39.43
N ILE A 410 -28.01 2.48 39.39
CA ILE A 410 -29.23 2.89 40.09
C ILE A 410 -29.83 1.64 40.75
N SER A 411 -29.30 1.29 41.92
CA SER A 411 -29.96 0.56 43.02
C SER A 411 -29.09 0.65 44.27
#